data_AF-A0A522VTF3-F1
#
_entry.id   AF-A0A522VTF3-F1
#
_cell.length_a   1.000
_cell.length_b   1.000
_cell.length_c   1.000
_cell.angle_alpha   90.00
_cell.angle_beta   90.00
_cell.angle_gamma   90.00
#
_symmetry.space_group_name_H-M   'P 1'
#
loop_
_entity.id
_entity.type
_entity.pdbx_description
1 polymer ?
#
loop_
_entity_poly.entity_id
_entity_poly.type
_entity_poly.pdbx_seq_one_letter_code
_entity_poly.pdbx_strand_id
1 'polypeptide(L)'
;MDEVTYKHQAMEEVLASYKRCLLTGTFFDDFYKALLGMSPTIREKFIHTDMARQEEIIKTGVTYLLKYFCNPGPLTMQKIVDIGESHAQAQYDIPPYMYGYWVSALMATVANHDPLFSATLERNWQMVLDHGISAIKSLYI
;
A
#
# COMPACT_ATOMS: atom_id res chain seq x y z
N MET A 1 -19.61 19.06 -1.73
CA MET A 1 -18.25 18.93 -2.26
C MET A 1 -18.33 18.03 -3.48
N ASP A 2 -17.76 18.42 -4.62
CA ASP A 2 -17.72 17.54 -5.79
C ASP A 2 -16.70 16.39 -5.60
N GLU A 3 -16.78 15.37 -6.46
CA GLU A 3 -15.94 14.17 -6.37
C GLU A 3 -14.45 14.49 -6.46
N VAL A 4 -14.07 15.46 -7.30
CA VAL A 4 -12.69 15.88 -7.49
C VAL A 4 -12.13 16.48 -6.21
N THR A 5 -12.85 17.42 -5.60
CA THR A 5 -12.45 18.09 -4.37
C THR A 5 -12.38 17.10 -3.20
N TYR A 6 -13.34 16.15 -3.12
CA TYR A 6 -13.31 15.09 -2.10
C TYR A 6 -12.07 14.20 -2.22
N LYS A 7 -11.74 13.75 -3.44
CA LYS A 7 -10.54 12.91 -3.68
C LYS A 7 -9.26 13.65 -3.30
N HIS A 8 -9.13 14.93 -3.63
CA HIS A 8 -7.97 15.73 -3.25
C HIS A 8 -7.84 15.86 -1.74
N GLN A 9 -8.93 16.15 -1.02
CA GLN A 9 -8.92 16.24 0.44
C GLN A 9 -8.54 14.90 1.09
N ALA A 10 -9.16 13.80 0.66
CA ALA A 10 -8.85 12.47 1.18
C ALA A 10 -7.37 12.12 0.96
N MET A 11 -6.82 12.49 -0.20
CA MET A 11 -5.41 12.33 -0.49
C MET A 11 -4.52 13.16 0.46
N GLU A 12 -4.82 14.44 0.66
CA GLU A 12 -4.05 15.28 1.57
C GLU A 12 -4.02 14.74 3.01
N GLU A 13 -5.17 14.26 3.51
CA GLU A 13 -5.28 13.65 4.83
C GLU A 13 -4.43 12.37 4.95
N VAL A 14 -4.48 11.51 3.92
CA VAL A 14 -3.68 10.27 3.87
C VAL A 14 -2.18 10.58 3.75
N LEU A 15 -1.76 11.57 2.97
CA LEU A 15 -0.35 11.99 2.91
C LEU A 15 0.14 12.54 4.24
N ALA A 16 -0.70 13.32 4.95
CA ALA A 16 -0.36 13.81 6.28
C ALA A 16 -0.21 12.66 7.28
N SER A 17 -1.12 11.68 7.23
CA SER A 17 -1.06 10.44 8.03
C SER A 17 0.21 9.65 7.75
N TYR A 18 0.52 9.42 6.48
CA TYR A 18 1.71 8.69 6.05
C TYR A 18 2.99 9.38 6.55
N LYS A 19 3.08 10.71 6.44
CA LYS A 19 4.22 11.47 6.99
C LYS A 19 4.38 11.27 8.49
N ARG A 20 3.28 11.32 9.27
CA ARG A 20 3.34 11.05 10.73
C ARG A 20 3.81 9.64 11.02
N CYS A 21 3.32 8.65 10.29
CA CYS A 21 3.76 7.27 10.40
C CYS A 21 5.27 7.14 10.18
N LEU A 22 5.81 7.75 9.11
CA LEU A 22 7.24 7.70 8.80
C LEU A 22 8.13 8.36 9.86
N LEU A 23 7.63 9.34 10.62
CA LEU A 23 8.39 10.00 11.69
C LEU A 23 8.68 9.08 12.89
N THR A 24 7.97 7.97 13.03
CA THR A 24 8.19 6.99 14.10
C THR A 24 9.48 6.18 13.93
N GLY A 25 10.01 6.10 12.70
CA GLY A 25 11.26 5.40 12.39
C GLY A 25 11.18 3.87 12.28
N THR A 26 10.13 3.21 12.79
CA THR A 26 9.97 1.73 12.74
C THR A 26 8.77 1.27 11.91
N PHE A 27 8.11 2.19 11.20
CA PHE A 27 6.84 1.92 10.53
C PHE A 27 6.86 0.71 9.60
N PHE A 28 7.87 0.57 8.73
CA PHE A 28 7.92 -0.56 7.79
C PHE A 28 8.35 -1.88 8.43
N ASP A 29 9.19 -1.83 9.46
CA ASP A 29 9.49 -3.01 10.27
C ASP A 29 8.22 -3.56 10.92
N ASP A 30 7.43 -2.68 11.52
CA ASP A 30 6.20 -3.07 12.20
C ASP A 30 5.12 -3.49 11.20
N PHE A 31 5.08 -2.88 10.02
CA PHE A 31 4.26 -3.35 8.89
C PHE A 31 4.62 -4.78 8.47
N TYR A 32 5.90 -5.10 8.27
CA TYR A 32 6.30 -6.45 7.87
C TYR A 32 6.07 -7.47 8.97
N LYS A 33 6.32 -7.12 10.25
CA LYS A 33 5.94 -7.97 11.39
C LYS A 33 4.45 -8.29 11.37
N ALA A 34 3.60 -7.29 11.16
CA ALA A 34 2.15 -7.48 11.07
C ALA A 34 1.77 -8.36 9.87
N LEU A 35 2.28 -8.06 8.67
CA LEU A 35 1.97 -8.77 7.44
C LEU A 35 2.39 -10.25 7.48
N LEU A 36 3.62 -10.52 7.89
CA LEU A 36 4.15 -11.88 8.04
C LEU A 36 3.45 -12.65 9.17
N GLY A 37 2.84 -11.95 10.12
CA GLY A 37 1.97 -12.51 11.15
C GLY A 37 0.60 -12.99 10.64
N MET A 38 0.09 -12.43 9.53
CA MET A 38 -1.28 -12.67 9.07
C MET A 38 -1.53 -14.07 8.53
N SER A 39 -0.56 -14.66 7.82
CA SER A 39 -0.73 -15.98 7.20
C SER A 39 0.61 -16.69 6.95
N PRO A 40 0.70 -18.02 7.16
CA PRO A 40 1.83 -18.81 6.68
C PRO A 40 2.09 -18.66 5.19
N THR A 41 1.05 -18.58 4.36
CA THR A 41 1.18 -18.43 2.90
C THR A 41 1.76 -17.08 2.50
N ILE A 42 1.51 -16.03 3.30
CA ILE A 42 2.18 -14.73 3.11
C ILE A 42 3.66 -14.89 3.43
N ARG A 43 4.02 -15.53 4.56
CA ARG A 43 5.44 -15.74 4.93
C ARG A 43 6.21 -16.49 3.86
N GLU A 44 5.60 -17.50 3.23
CA GLU A 44 6.22 -18.27 2.16
C GLU A 44 6.67 -17.41 0.98
N LYS A 45 5.89 -16.37 0.63
CA LYS A 45 6.25 -15.42 -0.44
C LYS A 45 7.49 -14.58 -0.14
N PHE A 46 7.93 -14.52 1.12
CA PHE A 46 9.07 -13.71 1.55
C PHE A 46 10.31 -14.53 1.99
N ILE A 47 10.28 -15.87 1.91
CA ILE A 47 11.40 -16.74 2.39
C ILE A 47 12.74 -16.38 1.73
N HIS A 48 12.72 -15.97 0.46
CA HIS A 48 13.92 -15.64 -0.31
C HIS A 48 14.06 -14.14 -0.59
N THR A 49 13.41 -13.29 0.21
CA THR A 49 13.44 -11.84 0.05
C THR A 49 14.54 -11.23 0.92
N ASP A 50 15.35 -10.37 0.32
CA ASP A 50 16.21 -9.45 1.06
C ASP A 50 15.34 -8.37 1.72
N MET A 51 14.97 -8.61 2.98
CA MET A 51 14.07 -7.72 3.72
C MET A 51 14.64 -6.32 3.96
N ALA A 52 15.97 -6.19 4.03
CA ALA A 52 16.61 -4.87 4.19
C ALA A 52 16.40 -4.02 2.93
N ARG A 53 16.50 -4.62 1.74
CA ARG A 53 16.16 -3.94 0.48
C ARG A 53 14.65 -3.76 0.31
N GLN A 54 13.87 -4.71 0.80
CA GLN A 54 12.42 -4.74 0.62
C GLN A 54 11.70 -3.55 1.29
N GLU A 55 12.27 -3.00 2.36
CA GLU A 55 11.76 -1.79 3.02
C GLU A 55 11.72 -0.59 2.06
N GLU A 56 12.81 -0.31 1.35
CA GLU A 56 12.86 0.80 0.39
C GLU A 56 11.92 0.58 -0.81
N ILE A 57 11.77 -0.69 -1.22
CA ILE A 57 10.84 -1.08 -2.29
C ILE A 57 9.40 -0.80 -1.87
N ILE A 58 9.00 -1.16 -0.65
CA ILE A 58 7.61 -0.95 -0.22
C ILE A 58 7.29 0.51 0.04
N LYS A 59 8.25 1.26 0.60
CA LYS A 59 8.12 2.72 0.74
C LYS A 59 7.87 3.39 -0.60
N THR A 60 8.60 2.96 -1.63
CA THR A 60 8.39 3.39 -3.01
C THR A 60 7.00 2.96 -3.49
N GLY A 61 6.62 1.70 -3.32
CA GLY A 61 5.31 1.17 -3.74
C GLY A 61 4.13 1.93 -3.15
N VAL A 62 4.10 2.12 -1.82
CA VAL A 62 3.05 2.90 -1.13
C VAL A 62 3.01 4.33 -1.66
N THR A 63 4.15 4.98 -1.84
CA THR A 63 4.22 6.35 -2.40
C THR A 63 3.60 6.44 -3.79
N TYR A 64 3.81 5.43 -4.65
CA TYR A 64 3.21 5.40 -5.99
C TYR A 64 1.71 5.08 -5.96
N LEU A 65 1.24 4.22 -5.04
CA LEU A 65 -0.20 4.01 -4.83
C LEU A 65 -0.91 5.31 -4.43
N LEU A 66 -0.32 6.08 -3.50
CA LEU A 66 -0.85 7.39 -3.11
C LEU A 66 -0.89 8.35 -4.31
N LYS A 67 0.22 8.49 -5.04
CA LYS A 67 0.28 9.34 -6.24
C LYS A 67 -0.67 8.92 -7.35
N TYR A 68 -1.06 7.64 -7.39
CA TYR A 68 -1.94 7.12 -8.43
C TYR A 68 -3.38 7.59 -8.28
N PHE A 69 -3.82 7.93 -7.07
CA PHE A 69 -5.22 8.22 -6.77
C PHE A 69 -5.77 9.52 -7.38
N CYS A 70 -4.98 10.60 -7.38
CA CYS A 70 -5.41 11.92 -7.88
C CYS A 70 -4.60 12.33 -9.12
N ASN A 71 -5.13 12.02 -10.30
CA ASN A 71 -4.60 12.43 -11.61
C ASN A 71 -3.14 11.99 -11.85
N PRO A 72 -2.88 10.67 -12.04
CA PRO A 72 -1.53 10.16 -12.20
C PRO A 72 -0.88 10.64 -13.50
N GLY A 73 0.34 11.18 -13.38
CA GLY A 73 1.19 11.42 -14.55
C GLY A 73 1.71 10.12 -15.18
N PRO A 74 2.31 10.18 -16.40
CA PRO A 74 2.77 9.00 -17.14
C PRO A 74 3.71 8.08 -16.35
N LEU A 75 4.64 8.65 -15.58
CA LEU A 75 5.58 7.88 -14.76
C LEU A 75 4.89 7.10 -13.63
N THR A 76 3.86 7.68 -13.01
CA THR A 76 3.08 7.02 -11.96
C THR A 76 2.29 5.86 -12.55
N MET A 77 1.67 6.07 -13.71
CA MET A 77 0.93 5.01 -14.41
C MET A 77 1.85 3.84 -14.78
N GLN A 78 3.01 4.13 -15.40
CA GLN A 78 3.98 3.09 -15.75
C GLN A 78 4.43 2.31 -14.52
N LYS A 79 4.70 3.00 -13.40
CA LYS A 79 5.15 2.31 -12.19
C LYS A 79 4.10 1.35 -11.61
N ILE A 80 2.81 1.69 -11.70
CA ILE A 80 1.73 0.79 -11.29
C ILE A 80 1.67 -0.44 -12.20
N VAL A 81 1.89 -0.27 -13.51
CA VAL A 81 1.99 -1.39 -14.45
C VAL A 81 3.18 -2.29 -14.09
N ASP A 82 4.37 -1.73 -13.88
CA ASP A 82 5.55 -2.51 -13.50
C ASP A 82 5.33 -3.33 -12.21
N ILE A 83 4.62 -2.74 -11.23
CA ILE A 83 4.25 -3.44 -10.00
C ILE A 83 3.28 -4.58 -10.32
N GLY A 84 2.22 -4.33 -11.09
CA GLY A 84 1.25 -5.34 -11.51
C GLY A 84 1.89 -6.50 -12.27
N GLU A 85 2.74 -6.22 -13.24
CA GLU A 85 3.47 -7.25 -14.00
C GLU A 85 4.37 -8.09 -13.08
N SER A 86 5.12 -7.47 -12.17
CA SER A 86 5.94 -8.22 -11.21
C SER A 86 5.10 -9.10 -10.26
N HIS A 87 3.86 -8.71 -9.96
CA HIS A 87 2.97 -9.44 -9.06
C HIS A 87 2.04 -10.43 -9.79
N ALA A 88 2.07 -10.46 -11.12
CA ALA A 88 1.26 -11.34 -11.96
C ALA A 88 1.60 -12.83 -11.76
N GLN A 89 0.72 -13.70 -12.27
CA GLN A 89 0.84 -15.15 -12.11
C GLN A 89 2.16 -15.70 -12.66
N ALA A 90 2.64 -15.14 -13.78
CA ALA A 90 3.90 -15.54 -14.41
C ALA A 90 5.18 -15.05 -13.69
N GLN A 91 5.06 -14.21 -12.67
CA GLN A 91 6.19 -13.61 -11.94
C GLN A 91 6.17 -14.05 -10.46
N TYR A 92 5.93 -13.14 -9.51
CA TYR A 92 5.86 -13.50 -8.10
C TYR A 92 4.60 -14.28 -7.72
N ASP A 93 3.62 -14.35 -8.62
CA ASP A 93 2.36 -15.05 -8.45
C ASP A 93 1.68 -14.63 -7.13
N ILE A 94 1.34 -13.33 -7.01
CA ILE A 94 0.69 -12.81 -5.81
C ILE A 94 -0.82 -12.83 -6.05
N PRO A 95 -1.57 -13.82 -5.51
CA PRO A 95 -2.96 -13.96 -5.85
C PRO A 95 -3.79 -12.76 -5.37
N PRO A 96 -4.84 -12.36 -6.10
CA PRO A 96 -5.68 -11.20 -5.79
C PRO A 96 -6.20 -11.10 -4.34
N TYR A 97 -6.39 -12.23 -3.64
CA TYR A 97 -6.86 -12.25 -2.26
C TYR A 97 -5.78 -11.83 -1.25
N MET A 98 -4.49 -11.95 -1.57
CA MET A 98 -3.39 -11.62 -0.65
C MET A 98 -3.31 -10.13 -0.35
N TYR A 99 -3.81 -9.27 -1.25
CA TYR A 99 -3.90 -7.84 -1.03
C TYR A 99 -4.82 -7.48 0.14
N GLY A 100 -5.80 -8.34 0.49
CA GLY A 100 -6.60 -8.15 1.70
C GLY A 100 -5.74 -8.18 2.96
N TYR A 101 -4.86 -9.17 3.09
CA TYR A 101 -3.90 -9.25 4.21
C TYR A 101 -2.95 -8.06 4.21
N TRP A 102 -2.47 -7.64 3.03
CA TRP A 102 -1.58 -6.49 2.88
C TRP A 102 -2.23 -5.20 3.37
N VAL A 103 -3.47 -4.92 2.95
CA VAL A 103 -4.22 -3.72 3.37
C VAL A 103 -4.53 -3.77 4.87
N SER A 104 -4.96 -4.92 5.40
CA SER A 104 -5.22 -5.08 6.83
C SER A 104 -3.96 -4.86 7.68
N ALA A 105 -2.81 -5.40 7.27
CA ALA A 105 -1.55 -5.18 7.95
C ALA A 105 -1.13 -3.70 7.89
N LEU A 106 -1.28 -3.04 6.74
CA LEU A 106 -0.96 -1.62 6.61
C LEU A 106 -1.86 -0.77 7.51
N MET A 107 -3.17 -1.01 7.56
CA MET A 107 -4.07 -0.25 8.42
C MET A 107 -3.81 -0.45 9.91
N ALA A 108 -3.56 -1.69 10.34
CA ALA A 108 -3.17 -1.97 11.72
C ALA A 108 -1.87 -1.21 12.08
N THR A 109 -0.93 -1.12 11.15
CA THR A 109 0.31 -0.38 11.34
C THR A 109 0.08 1.13 11.37
N VAL A 110 -0.72 1.68 10.45
CA VAL A 110 -1.07 3.11 10.47
C VAL A 110 -1.77 3.47 11.78
N ALA A 111 -2.69 2.65 12.27
CA ALA A 111 -3.39 2.87 13.53
C ALA A 111 -2.45 2.98 14.74
N ASN A 112 -1.35 2.21 14.73
CA ASN A 112 -0.37 2.23 15.81
C ASN A 112 0.63 3.40 15.72
N HIS A 113 0.86 3.94 14.52
CA HIS A 113 1.90 4.94 14.26
C HIS A 113 1.37 6.36 14.00
N ASP A 114 0.07 6.50 13.70
CA ASP A 114 -0.58 7.78 13.53
C ASP A 114 -1.45 8.13 14.76
N PRO A 115 -1.03 9.08 15.63
CA PRO A 115 -1.82 9.48 16.79
C PRO A 115 -3.15 10.16 16.42
N LEU A 116 -3.34 10.56 15.16
CA LEU A 116 -4.58 11.13 14.64
C LEU A 116 -5.40 10.11 13.84
N PHE A 117 -5.06 8.82 13.93
CA PHE A 117 -5.83 7.76 13.29
C PHE A 117 -7.29 7.79 13.74
N SER A 118 -8.20 7.63 12.79
CA SER A 118 -9.64 7.62 13.02
C SER A 118 -10.33 6.76 11.97
N ALA A 119 -11.57 6.35 12.23
CA ALA A 119 -12.35 5.58 11.28
C ALA A 119 -12.55 6.32 9.93
N THR A 120 -12.58 7.66 9.94
CA THR A 120 -12.65 8.45 8.69
C THR A 120 -11.34 8.37 7.93
N LEU A 121 -10.21 8.50 8.62
CA LEU A 121 -8.90 8.43 8.00
C LEU A 121 -8.60 7.01 7.48
N GLU A 122 -9.03 5.97 8.19
CA GLU A 122 -8.96 4.58 7.73
C GLU A 122 -9.72 4.38 6.41
N ARG A 123 -10.95 4.87 6.31
CA ARG A 123 -11.73 4.81 5.06
C ARG A 123 -11.05 5.54 3.91
N ASN A 124 -10.44 6.70 4.18
CA ASN A 124 -9.70 7.45 3.16
C ASN A 124 -8.45 6.67 2.70
N TRP A 125 -7.72 6.06 3.63
CA TRP A 125 -6.61 5.15 3.29
C TRP A 125 -7.06 3.98 2.42
N GLN A 126 -8.13 3.26 2.82
CA GLN A 126 -8.69 2.15 2.05
C GLN A 126 -9.02 2.58 0.63
N MET A 127 -9.78 3.67 0.48
CA MET A 127 -10.21 4.19 -0.82
C MET A 127 -9.01 4.52 -1.73
N VAL A 128 -7.97 5.17 -1.18
CA VAL A 128 -6.76 5.53 -1.93
C VAL A 128 -6.00 4.28 -2.38
N LEU A 129 -5.80 3.32 -1.47
CA LEU A 129 -5.07 2.09 -1.75
C LEU A 129 -5.81 1.19 -2.74
N ASP A 130 -7.12 1.02 -2.54
CA ASP A 130 -7.97 0.16 -3.37
C ASP A 130 -7.96 0.60 -4.84
N HIS A 131 -7.85 1.91 -5.10
CA HIS A 131 -7.77 2.43 -6.46
C HIS A 131 -6.53 1.91 -7.21
N GLY A 132 -5.35 2.00 -6.60
CA GLY A 132 -4.11 1.50 -7.19
C GLY A 132 -4.00 -0.02 -7.16
N ILE A 133 -4.43 -0.66 -6.07
CA ILE A 133 -4.43 -2.12 -5.94
C ILE A 133 -5.34 -2.76 -6.98
N SER A 134 -6.49 -2.15 -7.31
CA SER A 134 -7.37 -2.66 -8.36
C SER A 134 -6.69 -2.70 -9.74
N ALA A 135 -5.90 -1.67 -10.06
CA ALA A 135 -5.11 -1.62 -11.30
C ALA A 135 -3.97 -2.66 -11.32
N ILE A 136 -3.34 -2.92 -10.18
CA ILE A 136 -2.33 -3.98 -10.04
C ILE A 136 -2.98 -5.35 -10.24
N LYS A 137 -4.11 -5.61 -9.57
CA LYS A 137 -4.83 -6.89 -9.63
C LYS A 137 -5.36 -7.20 -11.02
N SER A 138 -5.70 -6.20 -11.84
CA SER A 138 -6.17 -6.45 -13.21
C SER A 138 -5.09 -6.99 -14.14
N LEU A 139 -3.82 -6.95 -13.73
CA LEU A 139 -2.68 -7.52 -14.46
C LEU A 139 -2.32 -8.95 -14.00
N TYR A 140 -3.06 -9.51 -13.05
CA TYR A 140 -2.92 -10.93 -12.66
C TYR A 140 -3.61 -11.81 -13.71
N ILE A 141 -2.86 -12.15 -14.75
CA ILE A 141 -3.24 -13.03 -15.87
C ILE A 141 -2.26 -14.20 -16.00
#